data_AF-J3HZM6-F1
#
_entry.id   AF-J3HZM6-F1
#
_cell.length_a   1.000
_cell.length_b   1.000
_cell.length_c   1.000
_cell.angle_alpha   90.00
_cell.angle_beta   90.00
_cell.angle_gamma   90.00
#
_symmetry.space_group_name_H-M   'P 1'
#
loop_
_entity.id
_entity.type
_entity.pdbx_description
1 polymer ?
#
loop_
_entity_poly.entity_id
_entity_poly.type
_entity_poly.pdbx_seq_one_letter_code
_entity_poly.pdbx_strand_id
1 'polypeptide(L)'
;MSIFDLFNNNVAEEAAGQQIAGINAGKSAATGDIQQGIGALNTNYTQALQPYLTNYSNANAGVDQLKNLLGLNGQQGTDAAMKSLQATPGYQFQLQQGNNSINAAAAANGTLASGKQLIDLSNYNQGLAGTTYQNAVNNLQPFLSSSNSNAAGIAGTYTGLGNATAGQYNSLANLDYTAATGIGNANANATLAQNQANQNQWGLFSGLASGGASLLGSAGGIGALAMFSDERLKENIEPVGKLYDGTNIYRYNYIDSLVPHIGVMAQEVEQDRPDAVVEIGGFKAVNYAKATERAATLARFLDADVKRAA
;
A
#
# COMPACT_ATOMS: atom_id res chain seq x y z
N MET A 1 27.20 15.88 28.52
CA MET A 1 26.73 16.23 27.17
C MET A 1 27.74 17.21 26.59
N SER A 2 28.40 16.81 25.51
CA SER A 2 29.51 17.57 24.92
C SER A 2 28.96 18.73 24.09
N ILE A 3 29.67 19.86 24.02
CA ILE A 3 29.27 21.03 23.22
C ILE A 3 29.18 20.71 21.71
N PHE A 4 29.75 19.58 21.30
CA PHE A 4 29.75 19.08 19.92
C PHE A 4 28.42 18.44 19.49
N ASP A 5 27.53 18.06 20.41
CA ASP A 5 26.20 17.52 20.06
C ASP A 5 25.24 18.63 19.55
N LEU A 6 25.57 19.90 19.78
CA LEU A 6 24.79 21.06 19.34
C LEU A 6 25.05 21.47 17.87
N PHE A 7 26.09 20.91 17.23
CA PHE A 7 26.51 21.28 15.88
C PHE A 7 26.30 20.19 14.82
N ASN A 8 25.77 19.04 15.23
CA ASN A 8 25.47 17.97 14.28
C ASN A 8 23.99 18.07 13.87
N ASN A 9 23.74 18.37 12.60
CA ASN A 9 22.42 18.35 11.95
C ASN A 9 21.72 16.96 11.97
N ASN A 10 22.24 16.01 12.75
CA ASN A 10 21.75 14.63 12.85
C ASN A 10 20.37 14.52 13.50
N VAL A 11 19.97 15.41 14.41
CA VAL A 11 18.72 15.22 15.17
C VAL A 11 17.47 15.34 14.30
N ALA A 12 17.44 16.26 13.33
CA ALA A 12 16.30 16.45 12.43
C ALA A 12 16.19 15.34 11.38
N GLU A 13 17.33 14.90 10.83
CA GLU A 13 17.39 13.76 9.91
C GLU A 13 17.07 12.43 10.63
N GLU A 14 17.55 12.25 11.85
CA GLU A 14 17.26 11.09 12.69
C GLU A 14 15.78 11.04 13.10
N ALA A 15 15.18 12.18 13.47
CA ALA A 15 13.76 12.27 13.76
C ALA A 15 12.89 11.95 12.54
N ALA A 16 13.26 12.45 11.35
CA ALA A 16 12.57 12.08 10.11
C ALA A 16 12.76 10.60 9.76
N GLY A 17 13.95 10.04 9.98
CA GLY A 17 14.21 8.60 9.84
C GLY A 17 13.33 7.75 10.74
N GLN A 18 13.17 8.12 12.02
CA GLN A 18 12.27 7.46 12.96
C GLN A 18 10.81 7.57 12.53
N GLN A 19 10.38 8.73 12.04
CA GLN A 19 9.01 8.93 11.53
C GLN A 19 8.74 8.05 10.30
N ILE A 20 9.66 8.00 9.34
CA ILE A 20 9.57 7.16 8.15
C ILE A 20 9.54 5.68 8.53
N ALA A 21 10.38 5.25 9.47
CA ALA A 21 10.38 3.89 9.99
C ALA A 21 9.02 3.52 10.63
N GLY A 22 8.45 4.42 11.43
CA GLY A 22 7.12 4.25 12.02
C GLY A 22 6.01 4.15 10.96
N ILE A 23 6.02 5.01 9.94
CA ILE A 23 5.07 4.97 8.82
C ILE A 23 5.18 3.64 8.06
N ASN A 24 6.39 3.21 7.74
CA ASN A 24 6.63 1.95 7.03
C ASN A 24 6.19 0.74 7.86
N ALA A 25 6.47 0.73 9.16
CA ALA A 25 6.03 -0.34 10.06
C ALA A 25 4.49 -0.41 10.14
N GLY A 26 3.83 0.74 10.34
CA GLY A 26 2.37 0.82 10.37
C GLY A 26 1.73 0.41 9.05
N LYS A 27 2.29 0.87 7.92
CA LYS A 27 1.88 0.44 6.58
C LYS A 27 2.00 -1.07 6.41
N SER A 28 3.12 -1.67 6.80
CA SER A 28 3.33 -3.11 6.66
C SER A 28 2.32 -3.92 7.49
N ALA A 29 2.06 -3.51 8.73
CA ALA A 29 1.08 -4.15 9.59
C ALA A 29 -0.33 -4.05 9.00
N ALA A 30 -0.78 -2.84 8.64
CA ALA A 30 -2.09 -2.61 8.06
C ALA A 30 -2.28 -3.32 6.71
N THR A 31 -1.22 -3.40 5.88
CA THR A 31 -1.24 -4.18 4.64
C THR A 31 -1.48 -5.66 4.92
N GLY A 32 -0.81 -6.22 5.94
CA GLY A 32 -1.02 -7.60 6.37
C GLY A 32 -2.47 -7.86 6.82
N ASP A 33 -3.03 -6.97 7.64
CA ASP A 33 -4.42 -7.09 8.12
C ASP A 33 -5.44 -7.02 6.97
N ILE A 34 -5.25 -6.08 6.03
CA ILE A 34 -6.10 -5.94 4.84
C ILE A 34 -6.03 -7.20 3.97
N GLN A 35 -4.82 -7.72 3.72
CA GLN A 35 -4.63 -8.95 2.95
C GLN A 35 -5.25 -10.17 3.64
N GLN A 36 -5.13 -10.27 4.96
CA GLN A 36 -5.81 -11.31 5.73
C GLN A 36 -7.34 -11.17 5.62
N GLY A 37 -7.87 -9.94 5.66
CA GLY A 37 -9.27 -9.64 5.44
C GLY A 37 -9.76 -10.08 4.06
N ILE A 38 -8.98 -9.84 3.00
CA ILE A 38 -9.27 -10.34 1.64
C ILE A 38 -9.29 -11.87 1.61
N GLY A 39 -8.34 -12.54 2.28
CA GLY A 39 -8.33 -14.00 2.42
C GLY A 39 -9.58 -14.54 3.12
N ALA A 40 -9.99 -13.88 4.21
CA ALA A 40 -11.19 -14.23 4.95
C ALA A 40 -12.47 -14.00 4.13
N LEU A 41 -12.55 -12.91 3.37
CA LEU A 41 -13.66 -12.66 2.44
C LEU A 41 -13.77 -13.80 1.42
N ASN A 42 -12.68 -14.13 0.72
CA ASN A 42 -12.69 -15.23 -0.25
C ASN A 42 -13.14 -16.55 0.36
N THR A 43 -12.67 -16.86 1.57
CA THR A 43 -13.03 -18.08 2.29
C THR A 43 -14.52 -18.10 2.63
N ASN A 44 -15.03 -17.03 3.25
CA ASN A 44 -16.42 -16.95 3.69
C ASN A 44 -17.40 -16.97 2.52
N TYR A 45 -17.11 -16.23 1.44
CA TYR A 45 -17.94 -16.22 0.24
C TYR A 45 -17.91 -17.57 -0.49
N THR A 46 -16.76 -18.26 -0.53
CA THR A 46 -16.67 -19.60 -1.10
C THR A 46 -17.50 -20.60 -0.31
N GLN A 47 -17.48 -20.53 1.02
CA GLN A 47 -18.32 -21.37 1.88
C GLN A 47 -19.81 -21.05 1.69
N ALA A 48 -20.17 -19.77 1.62
CA ALA A 48 -21.55 -19.33 1.38
C ALA A 48 -22.08 -19.77 0.00
N LEU A 49 -21.20 -19.97 -0.98
CA LEU A 49 -21.55 -20.43 -2.32
C LEU A 49 -21.92 -21.93 -2.37
N GLN A 50 -21.34 -22.76 -1.49
CA GLN A 50 -21.50 -24.22 -1.54
C GLN A 50 -22.96 -24.71 -1.46
N PRO A 51 -23.82 -24.19 -0.56
CA PRO A 51 -25.22 -24.58 -0.53
C PRO A 51 -25.95 -24.23 -1.82
N TYR A 52 -25.68 -23.06 -2.41
CA TYR A 52 -26.30 -22.67 -3.68
C TYR A 52 -25.85 -23.56 -4.82
N LEU A 53 -24.56 -23.91 -4.93
CA LEU A 53 -24.07 -24.82 -5.97
C LEU A 53 -24.68 -26.21 -5.84
N THR A 54 -24.79 -26.73 -4.62
CA THR A 54 -25.40 -28.04 -4.35
C THR A 54 -26.88 -28.02 -4.74
N ASN A 55 -27.63 -27.02 -4.28
CA ASN A 55 -29.05 -26.88 -4.59
C ASN A 55 -29.30 -26.60 -6.07
N TYR A 56 -28.43 -25.83 -6.73
CA TYR A 56 -28.50 -25.56 -8.16
C TYR A 56 -28.31 -26.84 -8.98
N SER A 57 -27.33 -27.67 -8.62
CA SER A 57 -27.11 -28.98 -9.26
C SER A 57 -28.34 -29.90 -9.10
N ASN A 58 -28.87 -30.02 -7.88
CA ASN A 58 -30.07 -30.80 -7.61
C ASN A 58 -31.30 -30.26 -8.36
N ALA A 59 -31.44 -28.93 -8.43
CA ALA A 59 -32.50 -28.28 -9.19
C ALA A 59 -32.40 -28.59 -10.68
N ASN A 60 -31.19 -28.54 -11.25
CA ASN A 60 -30.96 -28.82 -12.65
C ASN A 60 -31.28 -30.26 -13.05
N ALA A 61 -31.04 -31.24 -12.18
CA ALA A 61 -31.46 -32.62 -12.45
C ALA A 61 -32.98 -32.72 -12.68
N GLY A 62 -33.79 -32.01 -11.88
CA GLY A 62 -35.24 -31.92 -12.09
C GLY A 62 -35.63 -31.13 -13.34
N VAL A 63 -34.92 -30.04 -13.62
CA VAL A 63 -35.12 -29.27 -14.87
C VAL A 63 -34.79 -30.11 -16.10
N ASP A 64 -33.77 -30.96 -16.06
CA ASP A 64 -33.42 -31.83 -17.18
C ASP A 64 -34.45 -32.95 -17.39
N GLN A 65 -35.04 -33.48 -16.32
CA GLN A 65 -36.20 -34.36 -16.44
C GLN A 65 -37.40 -33.65 -17.06
N LEU A 66 -37.66 -32.38 -16.67
CA LEU A 66 -38.71 -31.59 -17.29
C LEU A 66 -38.45 -31.37 -18.78
N LYS A 67 -37.22 -31.01 -19.17
CA LYS A 67 -36.82 -30.89 -20.58
C LYS A 67 -37.02 -32.20 -21.35
N ASN A 68 -36.69 -33.34 -20.75
CA ASN A 68 -36.93 -34.64 -21.36
C ASN A 68 -38.43 -34.88 -21.60
N LEU A 69 -39.29 -34.60 -20.61
CA LEU A 69 -40.75 -34.76 -20.75
C LEU A 69 -41.38 -33.80 -21.76
N LEU A 70 -40.82 -32.60 -21.90
CA LEU A 70 -41.27 -31.60 -22.86
C LEU A 70 -40.70 -31.81 -24.27
N GLY A 71 -39.85 -32.83 -24.48
CA GLY A 71 -39.24 -33.11 -25.79
C GLY A 71 -38.05 -32.21 -26.15
N LEU A 72 -37.56 -31.40 -25.21
CA LEU A 72 -36.52 -30.38 -25.46
C LEU A 72 -35.10 -30.98 -25.52
N ASN A 73 -34.90 -32.17 -24.95
CA ASN A 73 -33.62 -32.90 -24.96
C ASN A 73 -33.55 -33.99 -26.05
N GLY A 74 -34.43 -33.91 -27.05
CA GLY A 74 -34.51 -34.85 -28.16
C GLY A 74 -35.23 -36.16 -27.82
N GLN A 75 -35.37 -37.00 -28.85
CA GLN A 75 -36.22 -38.20 -28.79
C GLN A 75 -35.74 -39.20 -27.73
N GLN A 76 -34.44 -39.46 -27.65
CA GLN A 76 -33.88 -40.42 -26.69
C GLN A 76 -34.19 -40.04 -25.24
N GLY A 77 -34.05 -38.76 -24.89
CA GLY A 77 -34.38 -38.26 -23.56
C GLY A 77 -35.87 -38.37 -23.26
N THR A 78 -36.70 -38.04 -24.24
CA THR A 78 -38.16 -38.15 -24.16
C THR A 78 -38.59 -39.59 -23.92
N ASP A 79 -38.06 -40.54 -24.69
CA ASP A 79 -38.37 -41.97 -24.57
C ASP A 79 -37.96 -42.50 -23.18
N ALA A 80 -36.78 -42.11 -22.70
CA ALA A 80 -36.30 -42.49 -21.38
C ALA A 80 -37.20 -41.93 -20.26
N ALA A 81 -37.62 -40.67 -20.37
CA ALA A 81 -38.50 -40.04 -19.39
C ALA A 81 -39.91 -40.66 -19.40
N MET A 82 -40.47 -40.95 -20.57
CA MET A 82 -41.76 -41.64 -20.68
C MET A 82 -41.68 -43.06 -20.12
N LYS A 83 -40.59 -43.79 -20.37
CA LYS A 83 -40.35 -45.11 -19.77
C LYS A 83 -40.25 -45.03 -18.24
N SER A 84 -39.57 -44.01 -17.72
CA SER A 84 -39.49 -43.77 -16.27
C SER A 84 -40.86 -43.48 -15.66
N LEU A 85 -41.69 -42.67 -16.32
CA LEU A 85 -43.06 -42.40 -15.88
C LEU A 85 -43.92 -43.67 -15.86
N GLN A 86 -43.85 -44.50 -16.89
CA GLN A 86 -44.56 -45.78 -16.93
C GLN A 86 -44.09 -46.75 -15.84
N ALA A 87 -42.82 -46.67 -15.43
CA ALA A 87 -42.27 -47.49 -14.37
C ALA A 87 -42.66 -47.02 -12.96
N THR A 88 -43.30 -45.85 -12.81
CA THR A 88 -43.63 -45.29 -11.50
C THR A 88 -44.64 -46.17 -10.75
N PRO A 89 -44.42 -46.49 -9.45
CA PRO A 89 -45.33 -47.36 -8.70
C PRO A 89 -46.79 -46.90 -8.70
N GLY A 90 -47.02 -45.58 -8.61
CA GLY A 90 -48.37 -45.00 -8.65
C GLY A 90 -49.09 -45.23 -9.98
N TYR A 91 -48.37 -45.09 -11.11
CA TYR A 91 -48.92 -45.36 -12.43
C TYR A 91 -49.26 -46.85 -12.58
N GLN A 92 -48.34 -47.74 -12.18
CA GLN A 92 -48.57 -49.19 -12.26
C GLN A 92 -49.77 -49.63 -11.40
N PHE A 93 -49.88 -49.09 -10.19
CA PHE A 93 -51.01 -49.36 -9.30
C PHE A 93 -52.34 -48.90 -9.92
N GLN A 94 -52.42 -47.67 -10.43
CA GLN A 94 -53.62 -47.13 -11.08
C GLN A 94 -53.97 -47.93 -12.34
N LEU A 95 -52.98 -48.29 -13.16
CA LEU A 95 -53.15 -49.08 -14.37
C LEU A 95 -53.74 -50.45 -14.04
N GLN A 96 -53.14 -51.17 -13.08
CA GLN A 96 -53.59 -52.50 -12.70
C GLN A 96 -54.99 -52.47 -12.10
N GLN A 97 -55.27 -51.55 -11.17
CA GLN A 97 -56.55 -51.46 -10.51
C GLN A 97 -57.68 -51.10 -11.47
N GLY A 98 -57.45 -50.15 -12.37
CA GLY A 98 -58.45 -49.75 -13.37
C GLY A 98 -58.72 -50.84 -14.40
N ASN A 99 -57.67 -51.50 -14.91
CA ASN A 99 -57.84 -52.64 -15.84
C ASN A 99 -58.61 -53.78 -15.18
N ASN A 100 -58.29 -54.13 -13.92
CA ASN A 100 -59.01 -55.16 -13.17
C ASN A 100 -60.48 -54.79 -12.98
N SER A 101 -60.78 -53.53 -12.67
CA SER A 101 -62.16 -53.03 -12.52
C SER A 101 -62.95 -53.12 -13.82
N ILE A 102 -62.37 -52.67 -14.94
CA ILE A 102 -63.00 -52.74 -16.27
C ILE A 102 -63.20 -54.20 -16.70
N ASN A 103 -62.22 -55.07 -16.47
CA ASN A 103 -62.32 -56.50 -16.78
C ASN A 103 -63.41 -57.20 -15.95
N ALA A 104 -63.50 -56.90 -14.65
CA ALA A 104 -64.55 -57.44 -13.78
C ALA A 104 -65.95 -56.97 -14.22
N ALA A 105 -66.09 -55.69 -14.59
CA ALA A 105 -67.34 -55.15 -15.12
C ALA A 105 -67.72 -55.78 -16.47
N ALA A 106 -66.76 -55.97 -17.38
CA ALA A 106 -67.00 -56.62 -18.66
C ALA A 106 -67.40 -58.10 -18.50
N ALA A 107 -66.76 -58.82 -17.57
CA ALA A 107 -67.12 -60.20 -17.24
C ALA A 107 -68.54 -60.30 -16.66
N ALA A 108 -68.91 -59.42 -15.74
CA ALA A 108 -70.25 -59.38 -15.15
C ALA A 108 -71.34 -59.06 -16.17
N ASN A 109 -71.04 -58.22 -17.17
CA ASN A 109 -71.99 -57.82 -18.22
C ASN A 109 -71.94 -58.72 -19.48
N GLY A 110 -71.12 -59.78 -19.50
CA GLY A 110 -70.97 -60.66 -20.65
C GLY A 110 -70.30 -60.02 -21.87
N THR A 111 -69.64 -58.87 -21.70
CA THR A 111 -68.96 -58.12 -22.77
C THR A 111 -67.44 -58.35 -22.77
N LEU A 112 -66.97 -59.43 -22.14
CA LEU A 112 -65.55 -59.78 -22.12
C LEU A 112 -65.06 -60.07 -23.55
N ALA A 113 -63.86 -59.62 -23.88
CA ALA A 113 -63.25 -59.62 -25.22
C ALA A 113 -64.05 -58.86 -26.30
N SER A 114 -65.04 -58.04 -25.91
CA SER A 114 -65.80 -57.24 -26.87
C SER A 114 -65.06 -55.96 -27.27
N GLY A 115 -65.42 -55.40 -28.44
CA GLY A 115 -64.91 -54.09 -28.87
C GLY A 115 -65.20 -52.97 -27.86
N LYS A 116 -66.32 -53.06 -27.13
CA LYS A 116 -66.65 -52.10 -26.06
C LYS A 116 -65.61 -52.15 -24.93
N GLN A 117 -65.24 -53.33 -24.45
CA GLN A 117 -64.21 -53.46 -23.42
C GLN A 117 -62.86 -52.90 -23.90
N LEU A 118 -62.48 -53.18 -25.15
CA LEU A 118 -61.24 -52.65 -25.72
C LEU A 118 -61.23 -51.12 -25.78
N ILE A 119 -62.37 -50.51 -26.15
CA ILE A 119 -62.54 -49.04 -26.13
C ILE A 119 -62.46 -48.51 -24.70
N ASP A 120 -63.14 -49.13 -23.75
CA ASP A 120 -63.16 -48.69 -22.34
C ASP A 120 -61.75 -48.77 -21.72
N LEU A 121 -61.00 -49.85 -21.96
CA LEU A 121 -59.59 -49.99 -21.56
C LEU A 121 -58.70 -48.95 -22.23
N SER A 122 -58.87 -48.75 -23.54
CA SER A 122 -58.09 -47.75 -24.31
C SER A 122 -58.31 -46.34 -23.77
N ASN A 123 -59.56 -45.95 -23.55
CA ASN A 123 -59.91 -44.63 -23.02
C ASN A 123 -59.37 -44.43 -21.60
N TYR A 124 -59.50 -45.45 -20.74
CA TYR A 124 -58.95 -45.41 -19.39
C TYR A 124 -57.43 -45.24 -19.39
N ASN A 125 -56.73 -46.06 -20.17
CA ASN A 125 -55.26 -46.03 -20.24
C ASN A 125 -54.74 -44.72 -20.85
N GLN A 126 -55.41 -44.18 -21.88
CA GLN A 126 -55.09 -42.87 -22.45
C GLN A 126 -55.29 -41.74 -21.44
N GLY A 127 -56.43 -41.74 -20.72
CA GLY A 127 -56.72 -40.74 -19.69
C GLY A 127 -55.76 -40.79 -18.51
N LEU A 128 -55.39 -42.00 -18.07
CA LEU A 128 -54.38 -42.23 -17.04
C LEU A 128 -53.03 -41.68 -17.48
N ALA A 129 -52.56 -42.02 -18.68
CA ALA A 129 -51.29 -41.53 -19.22
C ALA A 129 -51.24 -39.99 -19.29
N GLY A 130 -52.30 -39.35 -19.77
CA GLY A 130 -52.40 -37.88 -19.84
C GLY A 130 -52.35 -37.24 -18.45
N THR A 131 -53.07 -37.79 -17.47
CA THR A 131 -53.09 -37.28 -16.10
C THR A 131 -51.72 -37.48 -15.41
N THR A 132 -51.10 -38.64 -15.58
CA THR A 132 -49.76 -38.93 -15.04
C THR A 132 -48.71 -38.00 -15.64
N TYR A 133 -48.75 -37.76 -16.96
CA TYR A 133 -47.85 -36.83 -17.62
C TYR A 133 -48.02 -35.41 -17.09
N GLN A 134 -49.26 -34.91 -17.01
CA GLN A 134 -49.53 -33.55 -16.52
C GLN A 134 -49.07 -33.37 -15.07
N ASN A 135 -49.31 -34.36 -14.21
CA ASN A 135 -48.85 -34.34 -12.82
C ASN A 135 -47.32 -34.36 -12.73
N ALA A 136 -46.64 -35.13 -13.57
CA ALA A 136 -45.18 -35.16 -13.61
C ALA A 136 -44.59 -33.81 -14.00
N VAL A 137 -45.11 -33.18 -15.05
CA VAL A 137 -44.71 -31.83 -15.47
C VAL A 137 -44.93 -30.83 -14.33
N ASN A 138 -46.11 -30.85 -13.70
CA ASN A 138 -46.45 -29.96 -12.59
C ASN A 138 -45.53 -30.16 -11.38
N ASN A 139 -45.16 -31.40 -11.06
CA ASN A 139 -44.26 -31.72 -9.95
C ASN A 139 -42.81 -31.32 -10.22
N LEU A 140 -42.41 -31.18 -11.50
CA LEU A 140 -41.08 -30.77 -11.89
C LEU A 140 -40.95 -29.24 -12.08
N GLN A 141 -42.05 -28.52 -12.29
CA GLN A 141 -42.06 -27.06 -12.41
C GLN A 141 -41.34 -26.31 -11.25
N PRO A 142 -41.47 -26.72 -9.97
CA PRO A 142 -40.77 -26.08 -8.87
C PRO A 142 -39.24 -26.14 -8.98
N PHE A 143 -38.69 -27.14 -9.67
CA PHE A 143 -37.25 -27.26 -9.89
C PHE A 143 -36.72 -26.16 -10.81
N LEU A 144 -37.52 -25.70 -11.79
CA LEU A 144 -37.17 -24.56 -12.63
C LEU A 144 -37.07 -23.27 -11.81
N SER A 145 -38.06 -23.02 -10.94
CA SER A 145 -38.04 -21.87 -10.04
C SER A 145 -36.86 -21.93 -9.07
N SER A 146 -36.59 -23.11 -8.50
CA SER A 146 -35.45 -23.36 -7.63
C SER A 146 -34.11 -23.14 -8.36
N SER A 147 -33.96 -23.65 -9.59
CA SER A 147 -32.76 -23.45 -10.41
C SER A 147 -32.48 -21.97 -10.64
N ASN A 148 -33.50 -21.21 -11.06
CA ASN A 148 -33.37 -19.75 -11.26
C ASN A 148 -33.03 -19.00 -9.96
N SER A 149 -33.65 -19.37 -8.84
CA SER A 149 -33.40 -18.73 -7.54
C SER A 149 -31.98 -19.00 -7.04
N ASN A 150 -31.49 -20.24 -7.18
CA ASN A 150 -30.12 -20.58 -6.83
C ASN A 150 -29.10 -19.91 -7.76
N ALA A 151 -29.39 -19.81 -9.06
CA ALA A 151 -28.55 -19.06 -10.00
C ALA A 151 -28.42 -17.59 -9.60
N ALA A 152 -29.52 -16.96 -9.18
CA ALA A 152 -29.51 -15.59 -8.65
C ALA A 152 -28.70 -15.48 -7.35
N GLY A 153 -28.81 -16.47 -6.44
CA GLY A 153 -28.01 -16.54 -5.21
C GLY A 153 -26.50 -16.68 -5.48
N ILE A 154 -26.12 -17.51 -6.47
CA ILE A 154 -24.74 -17.65 -6.96
C ILE A 154 -24.23 -16.30 -7.47
N ALA A 155 -24.98 -15.66 -8.38
CA ALA A 155 -24.60 -14.38 -8.96
C ALA A 155 -24.48 -13.27 -7.90
N GLY A 156 -25.40 -13.23 -6.93
CA GLY A 156 -25.36 -12.30 -5.81
C GLY A 156 -24.13 -12.51 -4.92
N THR A 157 -23.76 -13.76 -4.66
CA THR A 157 -22.57 -14.11 -3.87
C THR A 157 -21.29 -13.64 -4.58
N TYR A 158 -21.16 -13.90 -5.89
CA TYR A 158 -20.00 -13.43 -6.67
C TYR A 158 -19.92 -11.89 -6.74
N THR A 159 -21.06 -11.23 -6.95
CA THR A 159 -21.12 -9.76 -6.99
C THR A 159 -20.74 -9.16 -5.64
N GLY A 160 -21.24 -9.73 -4.54
CA GLY A 160 -20.89 -9.34 -3.18
C GLY A 160 -19.38 -9.49 -2.90
N LEU A 161 -18.79 -10.62 -3.29
CA LEU A 161 -17.35 -10.84 -3.16
C LEU A 161 -16.54 -9.81 -3.96
N GLY A 162 -16.94 -9.56 -5.21
CA GLY A 162 -16.29 -8.57 -6.08
C GLY A 162 -16.29 -7.17 -5.46
N ASN A 163 -17.45 -6.71 -4.97
CA ASN A 163 -17.57 -5.40 -4.33
C ASN A 163 -16.77 -5.31 -3.01
N ALA A 164 -16.86 -6.34 -2.16
CA ALA A 164 -16.13 -6.35 -0.89
C ALA A 164 -14.60 -6.36 -1.11
N THR A 165 -14.14 -7.15 -2.07
CA THR A 165 -12.71 -7.23 -2.43
C THR A 165 -12.23 -5.92 -3.05
N ALA A 166 -13.01 -5.32 -3.95
CA ALA A 166 -12.70 -4.01 -4.52
C ALA A 166 -12.60 -2.92 -3.43
N GLY A 167 -13.46 -2.96 -2.41
CA GLY A 167 -13.38 -2.09 -1.24
C GLY A 167 -12.04 -2.22 -0.49
N GLN A 168 -11.58 -3.46 -0.27
CA GLN A 168 -10.29 -3.70 0.40
C GLN A 168 -9.09 -3.22 -0.43
N TYR A 169 -9.11 -3.41 -1.76
CA TYR A 169 -8.05 -2.89 -2.62
C TYR A 169 -8.02 -1.35 -2.64
N ASN A 170 -9.17 -0.68 -2.56
CA ASN A 170 -9.21 0.77 -2.38
C ASN A 170 -8.60 1.20 -1.04
N SER A 171 -8.85 0.46 0.04
CA SER A 171 -8.20 0.73 1.34
C SER A 171 -6.68 0.58 1.25
N LEU A 172 -6.18 -0.44 0.55
CA LEU A 172 -4.74 -0.63 0.34
C LEU A 172 -4.13 0.54 -0.46
N ALA A 173 -4.78 0.97 -1.54
CA ALA A 173 -4.33 2.11 -2.32
C ALA A 173 -4.31 3.42 -1.52
N ASN A 174 -5.31 3.65 -0.66
CA ASN A 174 -5.34 4.82 0.23
C ASN A 174 -4.24 4.75 1.30
N LEU A 175 -3.95 3.55 1.82
CA LEU A 175 -2.85 3.33 2.76
C LEU A 175 -1.50 3.63 2.09
N ASP A 176 -1.28 3.15 0.86
CA ASP A 176 -0.09 3.44 0.07
C ASP A 176 0.09 4.94 -0.16
N TYR A 177 -0.98 5.63 -0.56
CA TYR A 177 -0.97 7.07 -0.79
C TYR A 177 -0.69 7.86 0.51
N THR A 178 -1.34 7.49 1.61
CA THR A 178 -1.16 8.15 2.91
C THR A 178 0.25 7.93 3.46
N ALA A 179 0.81 6.73 3.29
CA ALA A 179 2.18 6.45 3.68
C ALA A 179 3.18 7.24 2.82
N ALA A 180 3.00 7.29 1.50
CA ALA A 180 3.86 8.04 0.60
C ALA A 180 3.87 9.55 0.90
N THR A 181 2.69 10.14 1.15
CA THR A 181 2.56 11.55 1.54
C THR A 181 3.17 11.80 2.93
N GLY A 182 2.97 10.91 3.90
CA GLY A 182 3.60 10.98 5.22
C GLY A 182 5.13 10.96 5.16
N ILE A 183 5.70 10.08 4.34
CA ILE A 183 7.15 10.01 4.10
C ILE A 183 7.65 11.28 3.41
N GLY A 184 6.93 11.78 2.41
CA GLY A 184 7.26 13.03 1.74
C GLY A 184 7.29 14.22 2.71
N ASN A 185 6.30 14.31 3.60
CA ASN A 185 6.24 15.35 4.63
C ASN A 185 7.37 15.22 5.67
N ALA A 186 7.72 14.00 6.10
CA ALA A 186 8.84 13.77 7.01
C ALA A 186 10.16 14.28 6.41
N ASN A 187 10.41 13.97 5.13
CA ASN A 187 11.59 14.45 4.41
C ASN A 187 11.58 15.98 4.23
N ALA A 188 10.44 16.57 3.84
CA ALA A 188 10.32 18.01 3.68
C ALA A 188 10.55 18.76 5.01
N ASN A 189 10.04 18.24 6.12
CA ASN A 189 10.26 18.80 7.45
C ASN A 189 11.73 18.75 7.87
N ALA A 190 12.45 17.65 7.57
CA ALA A 190 13.89 17.56 7.83
C ALA A 190 14.67 18.63 7.05
N THR A 191 14.38 18.79 5.76
CA THR A 191 15.02 19.81 4.91
C THR A 191 14.67 21.24 5.38
N LEU A 192 13.44 21.49 5.83
CA LEU A 192 13.04 22.81 6.31
C LEU A 192 13.68 23.15 7.67
N ALA A 193 13.77 22.16 8.57
CA ALA A 193 14.48 22.29 9.84
C ALA A 193 15.97 22.57 9.63
N GLN A 194 16.60 21.92 8.65
CA GLN A 194 17.98 22.18 8.25
C GLN A 194 18.17 23.62 7.73
N ASN A 195 17.21 24.13 6.93
CA ASN A 195 17.26 25.51 6.43
C ASN A 195 17.05 26.56 7.54
N GLN A 196 16.15 26.31 8.51
CA GLN A 196 15.98 27.20 9.67
C GLN A 196 17.18 27.16 10.63
N ALA A 197 17.79 25.99 10.84
CA ALA A 197 19.03 25.87 11.60
C ALA A 197 20.17 26.65 10.92
N ASN A 198 20.31 26.54 9.60
CA ASN A 198 21.27 27.32 8.82
C ASN A 198 20.98 28.83 8.87
N GLN A 199 19.72 29.26 8.88
CA GLN A 199 19.34 30.67 9.06
C GLN A 199 19.60 31.19 10.48
N ASN A 200 19.39 30.40 11.53
CA ASN A 200 19.71 30.79 12.91
C ASN A 200 21.22 30.88 13.13
N GLN A 201 22.01 30.02 12.49
CA GLN A 201 23.46 30.12 12.47
C GLN A 201 23.95 31.33 11.66
N TRP A 202 23.35 31.62 10.50
CA TRP A 202 23.64 32.84 9.73
C TRP A 202 23.16 34.12 10.42
N GLY A 203 22.07 34.08 11.17
CA GLY A 203 21.55 35.19 11.97
C GLY A 203 22.43 35.47 13.19
N LEU A 204 22.95 34.42 13.83
CA LEU A 204 23.97 34.54 14.88
C LEU A 204 25.30 35.06 14.31
N PHE A 205 25.75 34.54 13.17
CA PHE A 205 26.95 34.98 12.47
C PHE A 205 26.82 36.42 11.95
N SER A 206 25.67 36.79 11.40
CA SER A 206 25.34 38.15 10.94
C SER A 206 25.21 39.12 12.10
N GLY A 207 24.62 38.72 13.24
CA GLY A 207 24.52 39.56 14.44
C GLY A 207 25.87 39.79 15.13
N LEU A 208 26.77 38.80 15.04
CA LEU A 208 28.16 38.89 15.47
C LEU A 208 29.01 39.75 14.50
N ALA A 209 28.79 39.62 13.19
CA ALA A 209 29.47 40.41 12.17
C ALA A 209 28.99 41.87 12.09
N SER A 210 27.75 42.16 12.50
CA SER A 210 27.18 43.51 12.52
C SER A 210 27.44 44.29 13.82
N GLY A 211 28.32 43.81 14.71
CA GLY A 211 28.71 44.53 15.93
C GLY A 211 27.63 44.58 17.02
N GLY A 212 26.67 43.65 17.02
CA GLY A 212 25.62 43.57 18.03
C GLY A 212 26.14 43.01 19.36
N ALA A 213 26.31 43.88 20.36
CA ALA A 213 26.75 43.57 21.73
C ALA A 213 25.69 42.82 22.58
N SER A 214 25.03 41.77 22.05
CA SER A 214 24.03 40.98 22.78
C SER A 214 24.47 39.55 23.13
N LEU A 215 25.72 39.17 22.88
CA LEU A 215 26.19 37.80 23.13
C LEU A 215 26.98 37.61 24.44
N LEU A 216 27.03 38.61 25.32
CA LEU A 216 27.66 38.48 26.64
C LEU A 216 26.79 37.69 27.67
N GLY A 217 25.71 37.04 27.23
CA GLY A 217 24.74 36.40 28.14
C GLY A 217 24.65 34.87 28.07
N SER A 218 25.12 34.19 27.00
CA SER A 218 24.65 32.81 26.76
C SER A 218 25.61 31.82 26.10
N ALA A 219 26.92 32.06 26.02
CA ALA A 219 27.84 31.08 25.44
C ALA A 219 29.18 31.01 26.20
N GLY A 220 29.19 30.28 27.31
CA GLY A 220 30.44 29.89 27.97
C GLY A 220 31.22 28.89 27.11
N GLY A 221 32.42 29.27 26.68
CA GLY A 221 33.55 28.35 26.59
C GLY A 221 34.19 28.10 25.23
N ILE A 222 33.43 27.74 24.18
CA ILE A 222 34.07 27.10 23.00
C ILE A 222 33.82 27.85 21.68
N GLY A 223 32.68 28.54 21.52
CA GLY A 223 32.43 29.39 20.34
C GLY A 223 33.31 30.65 20.29
N ALA A 224 33.85 31.08 21.42
CA ALA A 224 34.75 32.22 21.48
C ALA A 224 36.17 31.90 20.98
N LEU A 225 36.63 30.65 21.09
CA LEU A 225 38.01 30.29 20.79
C LEU A 225 38.32 30.20 19.29
N ALA A 226 37.35 29.79 18.48
CA ALA A 226 37.48 29.79 17.02
C ALA A 226 37.57 31.19 16.39
N MET A 227 37.34 32.25 17.18
CA MET A 227 37.56 33.63 16.75
C MET A 227 39.01 34.10 16.94
N PHE A 228 39.79 33.43 17.79
CA PHE A 228 41.16 33.84 18.10
C PHE A 228 42.17 33.18 17.18
N SER A 229 43.06 33.99 16.63
CA SER A 229 44.20 33.55 15.82
C SER A 229 45.54 33.77 16.53
N ASP A 230 45.49 34.07 17.83
CA ASP A 230 46.65 34.23 18.71
C ASP A 230 47.48 32.94 18.78
N GLU A 231 48.78 33.06 18.54
CA GLU A 231 49.75 31.97 18.64
C GLU A 231 49.76 31.31 20.03
N ARG A 232 49.52 32.07 21.11
CA ARG A 232 49.57 31.56 22.49
C ARG A 232 48.47 30.54 22.81
N LEU A 233 47.44 30.46 21.98
CA LEU A 233 46.33 29.52 22.15
C LEU A 233 46.49 28.25 21.31
N LYS A 234 47.59 28.14 20.55
CA LYS A 234 47.79 27.11 19.53
C LYS A 234 49.02 26.27 19.85
N GLU A 235 48.96 24.99 19.46
CA GLU A 235 50.04 24.03 19.54
C GLU A 235 50.14 23.21 18.25
N ASN A 236 51.24 22.47 18.07
CA ASN A 236 51.52 21.70 16.85
C ASN A 236 51.45 22.56 15.57
N ILE A 237 52.02 23.76 15.63
CA ILE A 237 51.96 24.75 14.55
C ILE A 237 52.96 24.38 13.45
N GLU A 238 52.43 24.00 12.28
CA GLU A 238 53.20 23.57 11.12
C GLU A 238 52.85 24.42 9.90
N PRO A 239 53.81 25.03 9.17
CA PRO A 239 53.51 25.74 7.93
C PRO A 239 53.10 24.73 6.84
N VAL A 240 51.94 24.94 6.23
CA VAL A 240 51.38 24.06 5.19
C VAL A 240 51.23 24.74 3.83
N GLY A 241 51.43 26.05 3.77
CA GLY A 241 51.39 26.79 2.52
C GLY A 241 51.62 28.29 2.73
N LYS A 242 51.54 29.03 1.63
CA LYS A 242 51.55 30.49 1.63
C LYS A 242 50.47 31.01 0.69
N LEU A 243 49.88 32.14 1.06
CA LEU A 243 48.99 32.90 0.18
C LEU A 243 49.81 33.62 -0.92
N TYR A 244 49.11 34.13 -1.93
CA TYR A 244 49.73 34.86 -3.05
C TYR A 244 50.47 36.14 -2.63
N ASP A 245 50.14 36.71 -1.48
CA ASP A 245 50.85 37.86 -0.90
C ASP A 245 52.03 37.47 -0.01
N GLY A 246 52.31 36.17 0.14
CA GLY A 246 53.40 35.64 0.94
C GLY A 246 53.03 35.25 2.38
N THR A 247 51.82 35.58 2.84
CA THR A 247 51.34 35.26 4.20
C THR A 247 51.35 33.75 4.43
N ASN A 248 51.96 33.26 5.52
CA ASN A 248 52.00 31.84 5.80
C ASN A 248 50.63 31.31 6.24
N ILE A 249 50.32 30.09 5.79
CA ILE A 249 49.19 29.29 6.26
C ILE A 249 49.73 28.13 7.08
N TYR A 250 49.17 27.96 8.27
CA TYR A 250 49.58 26.95 9.23
C TYR A 250 48.48 25.94 9.47
N ARG A 251 48.87 24.68 9.69
CA ARG A 251 48.07 23.69 10.39
C ARG A 251 48.43 23.73 11.87
N TYR A 252 47.44 23.68 12.75
CA TYR A 252 47.64 23.73 14.20
C TYR A 252 46.47 23.07 14.93
N ASN A 253 46.65 22.76 16.20
CA ASN A 253 45.55 22.49 17.13
C ASN A 253 45.46 23.64 18.15
N TYR A 254 44.28 23.89 18.72
CA TYR A 254 44.23 24.70 19.94
C TYR A 254 44.78 23.87 21.11
N ILE A 255 45.36 24.52 22.11
CA ILE A 255 45.84 23.85 23.33
C ILE A 255 44.71 22.99 23.92
N ASP A 256 45.04 21.75 24.29
CA ASP A 256 44.11 20.73 24.82
C ASP A 256 43.04 20.25 23.81
N SER A 257 43.23 20.54 22.52
CA SER A 257 42.39 20.03 21.43
C SER A 257 43.17 19.06 20.53
N LEU A 258 42.55 17.95 20.18
CA LEU A 258 43.07 17.01 19.19
C LEU A 258 42.59 17.32 17.76
N VAL A 259 41.78 18.38 17.58
CA VAL A 259 41.19 18.74 16.30
C VAL A 259 42.14 19.64 15.51
N PRO A 260 42.62 19.22 14.32
CA PRO A 260 43.44 20.05 13.46
C PRO A 260 42.63 21.15 12.78
N HIS A 261 43.20 22.35 12.78
CA HIS A 261 42.70 23.56 12.14
C HIS A 261 43.74 24.08 11.15
N ILE A 262 43.28 24.87 10.17
CA ILE A 262 44.14 25.59 9.23
C ILE A 262 43.84 27.08 9.33
N GLY A 263 44.88 27.90 9.43
CA GLY A 263 44.71 29.35 9.52
C GLY A 263 46.03 30.11 9.59
N VAL A 264 45.93 31.40 9.88
CA VAL A 264 47.06 32.32 10.02
C VAL A 264 47.44 32.53 11.49
N MET A 265 48.65 33.01 11.75
CA MET A 265 49.07 33.48 13.07
C MET A 265 48.86 34.98 13.19
N ALA A 266 48.15 35.44 14.22
CA ALA A 266 47.84 36.85 14.40
C ALA A 266 49.10 37.71 14.54
N GLN A 267 50.12 37.19 15.24
CA GLN A 267 51.42 37.84 15.42
C GLN A 267 52.19 38.05 14.11
N GLU A 268 51.98 37.18 13.12
CA GLU A 268 52.57 37.33 11.78
C GLU A 268 51.75 38.34 10.96
N VAL A 269 50.43 38.16 10.93
CA VAL A 269 49.53 39.05 10.17
C VAL A 269 49.64 40.50 10.64
N GLU A 270 49.82 40.73 11.93
CA GLU A 270 49.95 42.07 12.50
C GLU A 270 51.18 42.85 11.99
N GLN A 271 52.25 42.15 11.60
CA GLN A 271 53.46 42.79 11.07
C GLN A 271 53.19 43.47 9.73
N ASP A 272 52.37 42.84 8.89
CA ASP A 272 52.08 43.31 7.53
C ASP A 272 50.74 44.04 7.41
N ARG A 273 49.71 43.60 8.15
CA ARG A 273 48.35 44.16 8.18
C ARG A 273 47.85 44.32 9.63
N PRO A 274 48.35 45.31 10.39
CA PRO A 274 47.90 45.54 11.76
C PRO A 274 46.40 45.89 11.84
N ASP A 275 45.81 46.46 10.79
CA ASP A 275 44.39 46.79 10.69
C ASP A 275 43.46 45.55 10.53
N ALA A 276 44.06 44.39 10.27
CA ALA A 276 43.38 43.10 10.21
C ALA A 276 43.40 42.35 11.55
N VAL A 277 44.13 42.85 12.56
CA VAL A 277 44.26 42.23 13.88
C VAL A 277 43.53 43.06 14.93
N VAL A 278 42.73 42.40 15.75
CA VAL A 278 42.02 43.02 16.88
C VAL A 278 42.30 42.24 18.15
N GLU A 279 42.33 42.94 19.29
CA GLU A 279 42.50 42.31 20.59
C GLU A 279 41.14 42.21 21.29
N ILE A 280 40.76 41.00 21.70
CA ILE A 280 39.52 40.72 22.39
C ILE A 280 39.87 39.92 23.66
N GLY A 281 39.60 40.48 24.84
CA GLY A 281 39.86 39.79 26.11
C GLY A 281 41.33 39.41 26.36
N GLY A 282 42.28 40.19 25.83
CA GLY A 282 43.73 39.96 26.02
C GLY A 282 44.36 38.98 25.01
N PHE A 283 43.59 38.48 24.04
CA PHE A 283 44.05 37.59 22.97
C PHE A 283 43.77 38.19 21.59
N LYS A 284 44.65 37.91 20.63
CA LYS A 284 44.55 38.43 19.26
C LYS A 284 43.62 37.60 18.38
N ALA A 285 42.77 38.29 17.63
CA ALA A 285 41.88 37.74 16.61
C ALA A 285 42.19 38.37 15.25
N VAL A 286 42.04 37.61 14.17
CA VAL A 286 42.32 38.06 12.80
C VAL A 286 41.02 38.16 12.01
N ASN A 287 40.79 39.31 11.40
CA ASN A 287 39.76 39.48 10.38
C ASN A 287 40.30 38.91 9.06
N TYR A 288 39.87 37.68 8.72
CA TYR A 288 40.32 36.96 7.53
C TYR A 288 39.99 37.69 6.23
N ALA A 289 38.89 38.44 6.15
CA ALA A 289 38.55 39.19 4.94
C ALA A 289 39.60 40.26 4.66
N LYS A 290 40.05 41.00 5.68
CA LYS A 290 41.13 41.98 5.53
C LYS A 290 42.51 41.33 5.37
N ALA A 291 42.81 40.30 6.15
CA ALA A 291 44.10 39.62 6.11
C ALA A 291 44.37 38.97 4.74
N THR A 292 43.34 38.46 4.07
CA THR A 292 43.48 37.75 2.78
C THR A 292 43.10 38.58 1.56
N GLU A 293 42.65 39.84 1.73
CA GLU A 293 42.22 40.69 0.61
C GLU A 293 43.32 40.92 -0.44
N ARG A 294 44.56 41.16 0.01
CA ARG A 294 45.70 41.37 -0.88
C ARG A 294 46.02 40.09 -1.65
N ALA A 295 46.13 38.95 -0.96
CA ALA A 295 46.27 37.64 -1.58
C ALA A 295 45.16 37.35 -2.62
N ALA A 296 43.91 37.60 -2.28
CA ALA A 296 42.77 37.34 -3.17
C ALA A 296 42.79 38.26 -4.41
N THR A 297 43.21 39.52 -4.23
CA THR A 297 43.38 40.46 -5.33
C THR A 297 44.50 40.01 -6.26
N LEU A 298 45.67 39.63 -5.70
CA LEU A 298 46.80 39.10 -6.48
C LEU A 298 46.43 37.82 -7.22
N ALA A 299 45.69 36.91 -6.58
CA ALA A 299 45.21 35.69 -7.22
C ALA A 299 44.40 36.00 -8.49
N ARG A 300 43.46 36.96 -8.41
CA ARG A 300 42.62 37.36 -9.55
C ARG A 300 43.44 38.01 -10.68
N PHE A 301 44.45 38.81 -10.35
CA PHE A 301 45.35 39.40 -11.34
C PHE A 301 46.18 38.33 -12.05
N LEU A 302 46.79 37.41 -11.30
CA LEU A 302 47.60 36.32 -11.85
C LEU A 302 46.76 35.39 -12.74
N ASP A 303 45.52 35.08 -12.35
CA ASP A 303 44.63 34.21 -13.09
C ASP A 303 44.10 34.88 -14.39
N ALA A 304 44.00 36.21 -14.41
CA ALA A 304 43.64 36.98 -15.60
C ALA A 304 44.78 37.05 -16.64
N ASP A 305 46.04 37.07 -16.20
CA ASP A 305 47.20 37.02 -17.09
C ASP A 305 47.40 35.63 -17.70
N VAL A 306 47.14 34.55 -16.95
CA VAL A 306 47.15 33.17 -17.48
C VAL A 306 46.11 32.99 -18.60
N LYS A 307 44.92 33.60 -18.46
CA LYS A 307 43.87 33.56 -19.50
C LYS A 307 44.14 34.46 -20.72
N ARG A 308 45.10 35.39 -20.64
CA ARG A 308 45.54 36.23 -21.77
C ARG A 308 46.76 35.66 -22.51
N ALA A 309 47.49 34.76 -21.87
CA ALA A 309 48.68 34.10 -22.43
C ALA A 309 48.43 32.69 -22.99
N ALA A 310 47.21 32.16 -22.83
CA ALA A 310 46.71 30.91 -23.42
C ALA A 310 45.76 31.20 -24.58
#